data_AF-A0A7U9S959-F1
#
_entry.id   AF-A0A7U9S959-F1
#
_cell.length_a   1.000
_cell.length_b   1.000
_cell.length_c   1.000
_cell.angle_alpha   90.00
_cell.angle_beta   90.00
_cell.angle_gamma   90.00
#
_symmetry.space_group_name_H-M   'P 1'
#
loop_
_entity.id
_entity.type
_entity.pdbx_description
1 polymer ?
#
loop_
_entity_poly.entity_id
_entity_poly.type
_entity_poly.pdbx_seq_one_letter_code
_entity_poly.pdbx_strand_id
1 'polypeptide(L)'
;MEEKSNEITAIPQLLDAIQVKGCVITVDAMGTQTEIVEKIKQKRADYTLAVKENQKNLYREISEYFEAGELLQEIKDAGGYKITMEKREYYQCSKIGWM
;
A
#
# COMPACT_ATOMS: atom_id res chain seq x y z
N MET A 1 -4.19 -9.91 -27.61
CA MET A 1 -5.21 -9.60 -26.60
C MET A 1 -4.53 -9.87 -25.27
N GLU A 2 -3.93 -8.87 -24.64
CA GLU A 2 -3.40 -9.02 -23.29
C GLU A 2 -4.60 -9.25 -22.36
N GLU A 3 -4.69 -10.44 -21.81
CA GLU A 3 -5.63 -10.75 -20.75
C GLU A 3 -5.34 -9.77 -19.62
N LYS A 4 -6.32 -8.95 -19.22
CA LYS A 4 -6.21 -8.08 -18.06
C LYS A 4 -5.97 -8.96 -16.82
N SER A 5 -4.71 -9.23 -16.50
CA SER A 5 -4.36 -9.86 -15.24
C SER A 5 -4.70 -8.88 -14.14
N ASN A 6 -5.70 -9.21 -13.33
CA ASN A 6 -6.04 -8.43 -12.15
C ASN A 6 -4.85 -8.51 -11.18
N GLU A 7 -4.43 -7.39 -10.61
CA GLU A 7 -3.27 -7.30 -9.70
C GLU A 7 -3.34 -8.34 -8.57
N ILE A 8 -4.56 -8.66 -8.14
CA ILE A 8 -4.90 -9.72 -7.18
C ILE A 8 -4.23 -11.06 -7.50
N THR A 9 -4.27 -11.49 -8.77
CA THR A 9 -3.70 -12.78 -9.18
C THR A 9 -2.23 -12.68 -9.56
N ALA A 10 -1.79 -11.50 -10.01
CA ALA A 10 -0.41 -11.27 -10.43
C ALA A 10 0.56 -11.13 -9.24
N ILE A 11 0.14 -10.49 -8.14
CA ILE A 11 1.01 -10.26 -6.97
C ILE A 11 1.53 -11.58 -6.37
N PRO A 12 0.71 -12.62 -6.11
CA PRO A 12 1.20 -13.89 -5.59
C PRO A 12 2.22 -14.58 -6.52
N GLN A 13 2.02 -14.48 -7.84
CA GLN A 13 2.92 -15.06 -8.84
C GLN A 13 4.25 -14.30 -8.90
N LEU A 14 4.18 -12.97 -8.85
CA LEU A 14 5.37 -12.12 -8.79
C LEU A 14 6.17 -12.44 -7.53
N LEU A 15 5.51 -12.47 -6.36
CA LEU A 15 6.14 -12.82 -5.10
C LEU A 15 6.88 -14.16 -5.22
N ASP A 16 6.31 -15.18 -5.87
CA ASP A 16 6.97 -16.47 -6.10
C ASP A 16 8.23 -16.35 -6.95
N ALA A 17 8.19 -15.55 -8.01
CA ALA A 17 9.28 -15.36 -8.97
C ALA A 17 10.48 -14.58 -8.40
N ILE A 18 10.30 -13.77 -7.36
CA ILE A 18 11.37 -12.95 -6.78
C ILE A 18 11.79 -13.40 -5.37
N GLN A 19 13.06 -13.15 -5.03
CA GLN A 19 13.58 -13.32 -3.68
C GLN A 19 13.31 -12.04 -2.88
N VAL A 20 12.51 -12.16 -1.81
CA VAL A 20 12.08 -11.03 -0.98
C VAL A 20 12.43 -11.19 0.49
N LYS A 21 13.16 -12.25 0.86
CA LYS A 21 13.54 -12.50 2.26
C LYS A 21 14.27 -11.29 2.85
N GLY A 22 13.75 -10.77 3.97
CA GLY A 22 14.28 -9.59 4.66
C GLY A 22 13.97 -8.25 3.99
N CYS A 23 13.14 -8.23 2.93
CA CYS A 23 12.64 -7.00 2.33
C CYS A 23 11.31 -6.58 2.97
N VAL A 24 11.02 -5.27 2.92
CA VAL A 24 9.69 -4.73 3.27
C VAL A 24 8.88 -4.62 1.98
N ILE A 25 7.74 -5.30 1.92
CA ILE A 25 6.82 -5.27 0.80
C ILE A 25 5.69 -4.28 1.10
N THR A 26 5.56 -3.27 0.25
CA THR A 26 4.46 -2.31 0.30
C THR A 26 3.46 -2.59 -0.82
N VAL A 27 2.18 -2.70 -0.49
CA VAL A 27 1.11 -2.95 -1.46
C VAL A 27 -0.01 -1.96 -1.22
N ASP A 28 -0.70 -1.55 -2.28
CA ASP A 28 -1.90 -0.73 -2.19
C ASP A 28 -3.05 -1.47 -1.49
N ALA A 29 -4.14 -0.73 -1.29
CA ALA A 29 -5.31 -1.27 -0.60
C ALA A 29 -6.02 -2.39 -1.37
N MET A 30 -6.08 -2.34 -2.70
CA MET A 30 -6.70 -3.40 -3.50
C MET A 30 -5.92 -4.72 -3.42
N GLY A 31 -4.59 -4.65 -3.34
CA GLY A 31 -3.71 -5.80 -3.12
C GLY A 31 -3.58 -6.25 -1.66
N THR A 32 -4.23 -5.57 -0.71
CA THR A 32 -4.21 -5.94 0.72
C THR A 32 -5.18 -7.09 1.00
N GLN A 33 -4.76 -8.31 0.60
CA GLN A 33 -5.52 -9.55 0.77
C GLN A 33 -4.76 -10.55 1.63
N THR A 34 -5.51 -11.33 2.43
CA THR A 34 -4.95 -12.29 3.38
C THR A 34 -3.95 -13.25 2.73
N GLU A 35 -4.27 -13.80 1.55
CA GLU A 35 -3.40 -14.73 0.83
C GLU A 35 -2.04 -14.11 0.45
N ILE A 36 -2.05 -12.84 0.02
CA ILE A 36 -0.83 -12.09 -0.31
C ILE A 36 0.03 -11.91 0.95
N VAL A 37 -0.58 -11.54 2.08
CA VAL A 37 0.13 -11.38 3.36
C VAL A 37 0.72 -12.71 3.84
N GLU A 38 -0.04 -13.80 3.74
CA GLU A 38 0.45 -15.13 4.11
C GLU A 38 1.67 -15.53 3.29
N LYS A 39 1.66 -15.25 1.98
CA LYS A 39 2.80 -15.54 1.10
C LYS A 39 4.04 -14.69 1.45
N ILE A 40 3.86 -13.40 1.74
CA ILE A 40 4.96 -12.53 2.20
C ILE A 40 5.59 -13.10 3.47
N LYS A 41 4.77 -13.52 4.45
CA LYS A 41 5.23 -14.15 5.70
C LYS A 41 5.97 -15.46 5.45
N GLN A 42 5.44 -16.33 4.59
CA GLN A 42 6.10 -17.60 4.22
C GLN A 42 7.48 -17.37 3.62
N LYS A 43 7.64 -16.30 2.82
CA LYS A 43 8.93 -15.90 2.25
C LYS A 43 9.86 -15.17 3.23
N ARG A 44 9.46 -15.02 4.50
CA ARG A 44 10.22 -14.31 5.56
C ARG A 44 10.56 -12.87 5.15
N ALA A 45 9.59 -12.21 4.56
CA ALA A 45 9.61 -10.79 4.26
C ALA A 45 8.67 -10.05 5.21
N ASP A 46 8.94 -8.76 5.41
CA ASP A 46 8.10 -7.86 6.19
C ASP A 46 7.13 -7.13 5.25
N TYR A 47 6.09 -6.49 5.79
CA TYR A 47 5.10 -5.78 4.97
C TYR A 47 4.59 -4.48 5.60
N THR A 48 4.13 -3.57 4.75
CA THR A 48 3.36 -2.38 5.15
C THR A 48 2.23 -2.20 4.13
N LEU A 49 1.00 -2.38 4.58
CA LEU A 49 -0.17 -2.52 3.70
C LEU A 49 -1.21 -1.45 4.03
N ALA A 50 -1.83 -0.88 3.00
CA ALA A 50 -2.87 0.11 3.17
C ALA A 50 -4.22 -0.57 3.44
N VAL A 51 -4.84 -0.30 4.58
CA VAL A 51 -6.21 -0.78 4.87
C VAL A 51 -7.22 0.30 4.45
N LYS A 52 -8.23 -0.09 3.67
CA LYS A 52 -9.38 0.76 3.28
C LYS A 52 -10.70 -0.02 3.42
N GLU A 53 -11.73 0.43 2.72
CA GLU A 53 -13.07 -0.16 2.73
C GLU A 53 -13.18 -1.59 2.19
N ASN A 54 -12.15 -2.13 1.53
CA ASN A 54 -12.10 -3.55 1.17
C ASN A 54 -12.02 -4.47 2.40
N GLN A 55 -11.66 -3.93 3.57
CA GLN A 55 -11.62 -4.63 4.86
C GLN A 55 -12.39 -3.82 5.92
N LYS A 56 -13.72 -3.72 5.75
CA LYS A 56 -14.58 -2.78 6.53
C LYS A 56 -14.40 -2.86 8.05
N ASN A 57 -14.38 -4.07 8.62
CA ASN A 57 -14.25 -4.24 10.07
C ASN A 57 -12.88 -3.76 10.55
N LEU A 58 -11.81 -4.23 9.90
CA LEU A 58 -10.45 -3.84 10.23
C LEU A 58 -10.23 -2.34 10.08
N TYR A 59 -10.77 -1.74 9.02
CA TYR A 59 -10.72 -0.30 8.80
C TYR A 59 -11.42 0.47 9.93
N ARG A 60 -12.60 0.00 10.36
CA ARG A 60 -13.34 0.62 11.46
C ARG A 60 -12.57 0.53 12.77
N GLU A 61 -12.08 -0.66 13.13
CA GLU A 61 -11.32 -0.88 14.37
C GLU A 61 -10.04 -0.02 14.41
N ILE A 62 -9.31 0.07 13.29
CA ILE A 62 -8.15 0.95 13.17
C ILE A 62 -8.57 2.41 13.33
N SER A 63 -9.65 2.83 12.67
CA SER A 63 -10.13 4.21 12.74
C SER A 63 -10.54 4.58 14.18
N GLU A 64 -11.35 3.75 14.84
CA GLU A 64 -11.79 3.92 16.23
C GLU A 64 -10.59 4.00 17.19
N TYR A 65 -9.57 3.15 16.98
CA TYR A 65 -8.35 3.18 17.79
C TYR A 65 -7.62 4.53 17.71
N PHE A 66 -7.59 5.14 16.52
CA PHE A 66 -6.92 6.42 16.28
C PHE A 66 -7.81 7.66 16.48
N GLU A 67 -9.07 7.51 16.91
CA GLU A 67 -9.94 8.67 17.23
C GLU A 67 -9.53 9.39 18.52
N ALA A 68 -8.79 8.72 19.42
CA ALA A 68 -8.32 9.31 20.66
C ALA A 68 -7.23 10.37 20.42
N GLY A 69 -7.58 11.65 20.61
CA GLY A 69 -6.67 12.78 20.39
C GLY A 69 -5.40 12.73 21.25
N GLU A 70 -5.49 12.20 22.47
CA GLU A 70 -4.33 12.03 23.37
C GLU A 70 -3.31 11.04 22.80
N LEU A 71 -3.77 9.89 22.28
CA LEU A 71 -2.91 8.90 21.62
C LEU A 71 -2.19 9.49 20.41
N LEU A 72 -2.92 10.25 19.58
CA LEU A 72 -2.31 10.90 18.42
C LEU A 72 -1.25 11.93 18.83
N GLN A 73 -1.46 12.63 19.94
CA GLN A 73 -0.48 13.58 20.46
C GLN A 73 0.76 12.86 21.00
N GLU A 74 0.58 11.77 21.74
CA GLU A 74 1.68 10.92 22.22
C GLU A 74 2.54 10.38 21.06
N ILE A 75 1.89 9.87 19.99
CA ILE A 75 2.59 9.39 18.80
C ILE A 75 3.38 10.51 18.12
N LYS A 76 2.83 11.73 18.08
CA LYS A 76 3.53 12.91 17.54
C LYS A 76 4.74 13.28 18.39
N ASP A 77 4.56 13.34 19.71
CA ASP A 77 5.60 13.72 20.65
C ASP A 77 6.75 12.70 20.68
N ALA A 78 6.43 11.41 20.46
CA ALA A 78 7.41 10.33 20.29
C ALA A 78 8.09 10.31 18.90
N GLY A 79 7.74 11.23 17.98
CA GLY A 79 8.30 11.30 16.63
C GLY A 79 7.78 10.23 15.66
N GLY A 80 6.71 9.52 16.01
CA GLY A 80 6.05 8.50 15.19
C GLY A 80 5.15 9.05 14.09
N TYR A 81 5.01 10.38 13.98
CA TYR A 81 4.20 11.05 12.98
C TYR A 81 5.06 11.78 11.95
N LYS A 82 4.83 11.50 10.66
CA LYS A 82 5.49 12.18 9.54
C LYS A 82 4.47 12.49 8.45
N ILE A 83 4.49 13.72 7.94
CA ILE A 83 3.75 14.12 6.73
C ILE A 83 4.76 14.47 5.65
N THR A 84 4.58 13.89 4.47
CA THR A 84 5.32 14.27 3.26
C THR A 84 4.35 14.85 2.25
N MET A 85 4.63 16.05 1.75
CA MET A 85 3.87 16.67 0.66
C MET A 85 4.66 16.53 -0.64
N GLU A 86 4.11 15.80 -1.61
CA GLU A 86 4.70 15.67 -2.94
C GLU A 86 4.05 16.70 -3.88
N LYS A 87 4.86 17.59 -4.47
CA LYS A 87 4.41 18.56 -5.46
C LYS A 87 4.70 18.01 -6.87
N ARG A 88 3.66 17.84 -7.70
CA ARG A 88 3.80 17.48 -9.13
C ARG A 88 3.33 18.64 -10.01
N GLU A 89 4.17 19.05 -10.94
CA GLU A 89 3.84 20.01 -11.99
C GLU A 89 3.99 19.31 -13.35
N TYR A 90 3.01 19.45 -14.24
CA TYR A 90 3.07 18.90 -15.59
C TYR A 90 2.62 19.95 -16.61
N TYR A 91 3.19 19.85 -17.81
CA TYR A 91 2.80 20.64 -18.97
C TYR A 91 2.36 19.68 -20.06
N GLN A 92 1.19 19.91 -20.62
CA GLN A 92 0.64 19.13 -21.73
C GLN A 92 0.53 20.04 -22.95
N CYS A 93 1.06 19.60 -24.09
CA CYS A 93 0.93 20.31 -25.36
C CYS A 93 0.22 19.42 -26.38
N SER A 94 -0.91 19.89 -26.90
CA SER A 94 -1.63 19.27 -28.02
C SER A 94 -1.25 19.85 -29.38
N LYS A 95 -0.48 20.94 -29.41
CA LYS A 95 0.07 21.54 -30.64
C LYS A 95 1.41 20.88 -30.98
N ILE A 96 1.34 19.68 -31.50
CA ILE A 96 2.48 19.04 -32.13
C ILE A 96 2.47 19.49 -33.60
N GLY A 97 3.18 20.57 -33.93
CA GLY A 97 3.16 21.17 -35.28
C GLY A 97 3.77 20.31 -36.40
N TRP A 98 4.22 19.10 -36.08
CA TRP A 98 4.78 18.11 -37.01
C TRP A 98 3.94 16.84 -37.13
N MET A 99 2.75 16.81 -36.50
CA MET A 99 1.75 15.75 -36.65
C MET A 99 0.51 16.28 -37.38
#